data_AF-T1B1S7-F1
#
_entry.id   AF-T1B1S7-F1
#
_cell.length_a   1.000
_cell.length_b   1.000
_cell.length_c   1.000
_cell.angle_alpha   90.00
_cell.angle_beta   90.00
_cell.angle_gamma   90.00
#
_symmetry.space_group_name_H-M   'P 1'
#
loop_
_entity.id
_entity.type
_entity.pdbx_description
1 polymer ?
#
loop_
_entity_poly.entity_id
_entity_poly.type
_entity_poly.pdbx_seq_one_letter_code
_entity_poly.pdbx_strand_id
1 'polypeptide(L)'
;PLASGEAFDLNVQRYGGEPVLTWFQGEVVDGHGQGEDVVESTSYHTIAVVHAGNGLYADLHELQLTPQGTLLLTAYEGTRWNLTAVGGSAEGDALDGIVQEVDVRTGLVMYQWDSLDHVPVTQSDFRAPSSPDTPYDYFHVNSIDQLHGGDLLVSARNTSAA
;
A
#
# COMPACT_ATOMS: atom_id res chain seq x y z
N PRO A 1 6.17 -19.55 -13.28
CA PRO A 1 6.64 -18.23 -13.77
C PRO A 1 5.44 -17.35 -14.09
N LEU A 2 5.48 -16.07 -13.73
CA LEU A 2 4.45 -15.11 -14.14
C LEU A 2 4.41 -15.03 -15.68
N ALA A 3 3.20 -14.99 -16.23
CA ALA A 3 3.02 -14.87 -17.68
C ALA A 3 3.31 -13.44 -18.19
N SER A 4 3.11 -12.45 -17.31
CA SER A 4 3.34 -11.01 -17.53
C SER A 4 3.40 -10.30 -16.17
N GLY A 5 3.92 -9.07 -16.14
CA GLY A 5 4.05 -8.27 -14.91
C GLY A 5 5.33 -8.56 -14.13
N GLU A 6 5.45 -7.90 -12.97
CA GLU A 6 6.55 -8.04 -12.03
C GLU A 6 6.05 -8.66 -10.71
N ALA A 7 6.98 -9.20 -9.91
CA ALA A 7 6.71 -9.73 -8.58
C ALA A 7 7.59 -9.03 -7.55
N PHE A 8 6.99 -8.60 -6.45
CA PHE A 8 7.67 -7.97 -5.32
C PHE A 8 7.23 -8.60 -4.00
N ASP A 9 8.00 -8.30 -2.95
CA ASP A 9 7.71 -8.68 -1.58
C ASP A 9 7.38 -10.18 -1.36
N LEU A 10 8.18 -11.05 -2.01
CA LEU A 10 8.05 -12.50 -1.86
C LEU A 10 8.51 -12.95 -0.47
N ASN A 11 7.58 -13.44 0.33
CA ASN A 11 7.83 -13.87 1.71
C ASN A 11 7.23 -15.24 2.03
N VAL A 12 7.76 -15.85 3.09
CA VAL A 12 7.11 -16.99 3.77
C VAL A 12 6.36 -16.44 4.97
N GLN A 13 5.05 -16.62 4.99
CA GLN A 13 4.16 -16.16 6.06
C GLN A 13 3.32 -17.33 6.61
N ARG A 14 2.34 -17.05 7.47
CA ARG A 14 1.40 -18.06 7.99
C ARG A 14 -0.05 -17.66 7.74
N TYR A 15 -0.84 -18.58 7.22
CA TYR A 15 -2.29 -18.42 7.07
C TYR A 15 -3.00 -19.62 7.70
N GLY A 16 -3.91 -19.38 8.64
CA GLY A 16 -4.56 -20.46 9.40
C GLY A 16 -3.59 -21.36 10.18
N GLY A 17 -2.41 -20.85 10.54
CA GLY A 17 -1.35 -21.59 11.23
C GLY A 17 -0.37 -22.33 10.31
N GLU A 18 -0.71 -22.51 9.04
CA GLU A 18 0.13 -23.21 8.06
C GLU A 18 1.08 -22.25 7.33
N PRO A 19 2.30 -22.68 6.98
CA PRO A 19 3.20 -21.86 6.19
C PRO A 19 2.66 -21.67 4.77
N VAL A 20 2.77 -20.44 4.26
CA VAL A 20 2.35 -20.04 2.91
C VAL A 20 3.43 -19.16 2.27
N LEU A 21 3.45 -19.12 0.94
CA LEU A 21 4.18 -18.12 0.17
C LEU A 21 3.25 -16.97 -0.15
N THR A 22 3.76 -15.74 -0.09
CA THR A 22 3.00 -14.55 -0.43
C THR A 22 3.84 -13.62 -1.28
N TRP A 23 3.24 -12.92 -2.24
CA TRP A 23 3.91 -11.87 -3.02
C TRP A 23 2.89 -10.95 -3.68
N PHE A 24 3.32 -9.72 -3.98
CA PHE A 24 2.61 -8.82 -4.88
C PHE A 24 2.92 -9.21 -6.32
N GLN A 25 1.92 -9.19 -7.20
CA GLN A 25 2.14 -9.23 -8.65
C GLN A 25 1.35 -8.15 -9.39
N GLY A 26 1.98 -7.49 -10.36
CA GLY A 26 1.34 -6.43 -11.12
C GLY A 26 2.29 -5.60 -11.97
N GLU A 27 1.85 -4.39 -12.32
CA GLU A 27 2.68 -3.40 -13.02
C GLU A 27 3.31 -2.42 -12.02
N VAL A 28 4.49 -1.90 -12.35
CA VAL A 28 5.11 -0.79 -11.61
C VAL A 28 4.82 0.51 -12.34
N VAL A 29 4.15 1.41 -11.64
CA VAL A 29 3.72 2.72 -12.13
C VAL A 29 4.31 3.79 -11.22
N ASP A 30 5.21 4.62 -11.75
CA ASP A 30 5.77 5.77 -11.03
C ASP A 30 6.30 5.45 -9.62
N GLY A 31 6.87 4.25 -9.45
CA GLY A 31 7.50 3.81 -8.20
C GLY A 31 6.58 3.06 -7.23
N HIS A 32 5.28 2.89 -7.53
CA HIS A 32 4.34 2.06 -6.79
C HIS A 32 3.74 0.96 -7.68
N GLY A 33 3.04 0.01 -7.08
CA GLY A 33 2.43 -1.14 -7.74
C GLY A 33 0.97 -0.88 -8.11
N GLN A 34 0.55 -1.44 -9.23
CA GLN A 34 -0.86 -1.64 -9.55
C GLN A 34 -1.09 -3.12 -9.82
N GLY A 35 -1.62 -3.83 -8.83
CA GLY A 35 -1.81 -5.27 -8.93
C GLY A 35 -2.61 -5.86 -7.79
N GLU A 36 -2.19 -7.07 -7.39
CA GLU A 36 -2.85 -7.94 -6.43
C GLU A 36 -1.83 -8.74 -5.63
N ASP A 37 -2.23 -9.18 -4.45
CA ASP A 37 -1.41 -10.01 -3.56
C ASP A 37 -1.82 -11.47 -3.67
N VAL A 38 -0.86 -12.35 -3.89
CA VAL A 38 -1.11 -13.79 -4.01
C VAL A 38 -0.70 -14.50 -2.74
N VAL A 39 -1.52 -15.46 -2.31
CA VAL A 39 -1.21 -16.40 -1.23
C VAL A 39 -1.20 -17.81 -1.80
N GLU A 40 -0.06 -18.50 -1.70
CA GLU A 40 0.12 -19.89 -2.13
C GLU A 40 0.49 -20.83 -0.98
N SER A 41 0.02 -22.07 -1.09
CA SER A 41 0.49 -23.16 -0.24
C SER A 41 1.94 -23.54 -0.54
N THR A 42 2.56 -24.29 0.36
CA THR A 42 3.91 -24.89 0.15
C THR A 42 4.00 -25.89 -1.02
N SER A 43 2.85 -26.28 -1.59
CA SER A 43 2.77 -27.11 -2.80
C SER A 43 2.53 -26.28 -4.07
N TYR A 44 2.66 -24.95 -4.00
CA TYR A 44 2.46 -24.00 -5.11
C TYR A 44 1.04 -24.06 -5.71
N HIS A 45 0.05 -24.26 -4.82
CA HIS A 45 -1.36 -24.08 -5.15
C HIS A 45 -1.84 -22.77 -4.55
N THR A 46 -2.44 -21.92 -5.39
CA THR A 46 -3.08 -20.67 -4.99
C THR A 46 -4.20 -20.93 -4.00
N ILE A 47 -4.05 -20.34 -2.82
CA ILE A 47 -5.05 -20.33 -1.75
C ILE A 47 -5.97 -19.13 -1.93
N ALA A 48 -5.39 -17.96 -2.18
CA ALA A 48 -6.12 -16.71 -2.36
C ALA A 48 -5.38 -15.76 -3.31
N VAL A 49 -6.15 -14.89 -3.95
CA VAL A 49 -5.69 -13.67 -4.58
C VAL A 49 -6.46 -12.55 -3.88
N VAL A 50 -5.73 -11.63 -3.26
CA VAL A 50 -6.26 -10.54 -2.43
C VAL A 50 -6.07 -9.25 -3.20
N HIS A 51 -7.12 -8.44 -3.25
CA HIS A 51 -7.12 -7.14 -3.88
C HIS A 51 -7.27 -6.06 -2.80
N ALA A 52 -6.68 -4.90 -3.03
CA ALA A 52 -7.11 -3.70 -2.34
C ALA A 52 -8.60 -3.45 -2.63
N GLY A 53 -9.34 -2.97 -1.63
CA GLY A 53 -10.75 -2.64 -1.77
C GLY A 53 -10.98 -1.23 -2.27
N ASN A 54 -12.27 -0.83 -2.31
CA ASN A 54 -12.72 0.52 -2.68
C ASN A 54 -12.32 0.98 -4.10
N GLY A 55 -12.00 0.05 -4.99
CA GLY A 55 -11.61 0.36 -6.37
C GLY A 55 -10.13 0.68 -6.54
N LEU A 56 -9.32 0.46 -5.50
CA LEU A 56 -7.87 0.62 -5.52
C LEU A 56 -7.18 -0.66 -6.01
N TYR A 57 -5.90 -0.53 -6.34
CA TYR A 57 -5.01 -1.65 -6.58
C TYR A 57 -4.09 -1.86 -5.38
N ALA A 58 -3.68 -3.12 -5.14
CA ALA A 58 -2.63 -3.39 -4.16
C ALA A 58 -1.31 -2.80 -4.67
N ASP A 59 -0.53 -2.24 -3.76
CA ASP A 59 0.80 -1.69 -4.01
C ASP A 59 1.89 -2.76 -3.83
N LEU A 60 3.04 -2.53 -4.46
CA LEU A 60 4.16 -3.46 -4.49
C LEU A 60 4.99 -3.52 -3.21
N HIS A 61 4.82 -2.54 -2.29
CA HIS A 61 5.78 -2.34 -1.21
C HIS A 61 5.57 -3.25 -0.01
N GLU A 62 4.33 -3.57 0.33
CA GLU A 62 4.04 -4.26 1.59
C GLU A 62 2.77 -5.09 1.53
N LEU A 63 2.90 -6.35 1.96
CA LEU A 63 1.80 -7.26 2.24
C LEU A 63 2.10 -8.16 3.48
N GLN A 64 1.30 -8.03 4.54
CA GLN A 64 1.48 -8.77 5.79
C GLN A 64 0.21 -9.52 6.20
N LEU A 65 0.27 -10.86 6.24
CA LEU A 65 -0.79 -11.70 6.78
C LEU A 65 -0.86 -11.58 8.30
N THR A 66 -2.08 -11.42 8.82
CA THR A 66 -2.34 -11.35 10.25
C THR A 66 -2.76 -12.73 10.81
N PRO A 67 -2.61 -12.96 12.12
CA PRO A 67 -3.14 -14.15 12.78
C PRO A 67 -4.66 -14.33 12.67
N GLN A 68 -5.41 -13.26 12.35
CA GLN A 68 -6.86 -13.26 12.23
C GLN A 68 -7.34 -13.74 10.86
N GLY A 69 -6.42 -13.97 9.91
CA GLY A 69 -6.77 -14.35 8.53
C GLY A 69 -7.11 -13.16 7.64
N THR A 70 -6.68 -11.97 8.03
CA THR A 70 -6.69 -10.76 7.20
C THR A 70 -5.28 -10.53 6.61
N LEU A 71 -5.19 -9.62 5.66
CA LEU A 71 -3.95 -9.18 5.03
C LEU A 71 -3.89 -7.66 5.11
N LEU A 72 -2.82 -7.15 5.71
CA LEU A 72 -2.45 -5.74 5.66
C LEU A 72 -1.72 -5.49 4.34
N LEU A 73 -2.15 -4.49 3.58
CA LEU A 73 -1.52 -4.09 2.34
C LEU A 73 -1.41 -2.57 2.23
N THR A 74 -0.53 -2.13 1.36
CA THR A 74 -0.44 -0.74 0.93
C THR A 74 -1.21 -0.52 -0.37
N ALA A 75 -1.69 0.70 -0.59
CA ALA A 75 -2.35 1.13 -1.82
C ALA A 75 -2.13 2.63 -2.00
N TYR A 76 -2.50 3.15 -3.18
CA TYR A 76 -2.43 4.59 -3.48
C TYR A 76 -3.69 5.11 -4.15
N GLU A 77 -4.09 6.33 -3.80
CA GLU A 77 -5.15 7.07 -4.50
C GLU A 77 -4.66 8.47 -4.91
N GLY A 78 -4.93 8.87 -6.15
CA GLY A 78 -4.68 10.23 -6.59
C GLY A 78 -5.82 11.15 -6.16
N THR A 79 -5.56 12.04 -5.20
CA THR A 79 -6.59 12.89 -4.58
C THR A 79 -6.34 14.36 -4.88
N ARG A 80 -7.37 15.07 -5.36
CA ARG A 80 -7.30 16.51 -5.58
C ARG A 80 -6.98 17.24 -4.28
N TRP A 81 -5.90 18.02 -4.27
CA TRP A 81 -5.41 18.69 -3.07
C TRP A 81 -4.81 20.06 -3.36
N ASN A 82 -4.95 20.98 -2.41
CA ASN A 82 -4.33 22.30 -2.51
C ASN A 82 -2.86 22.21 -2.04
N LEU A 83 -1.93 22.36 -2.97
CA LEU A 83 -0.49 22.25 -2.72
C LEU A 83 0.22 23.61 -2.61
N THR A 84 -0.51 24.71 -2.51
CA THR A 84 0.11 26.05 -2.45
C THR A 84 1.03 26.24 -1.25
N ALA A 85 0.73 25.57 -0.12
CA ALA A 85 1.55 25.59 1.09
C ALA A 85 2.96 25.01 0.90
N VAL A 86 3.13 24.14 -0.10
CA VAL A 86 4.41 23.52 -0.48
C VAL A 86 4.95 24.06 -1.82
N GLY A 87 4.39 25.16 -2.31
CA GLY A 87 4.79 25.81 -3.57
C GLY A 87 4.27 25.12 -4.84
N GLY A 88 3.32 24.21 -4.71
CA GLY A 88 2.64 23.54 -5.83
C GLY A 88 1.36 24.26 -6.28
N SER A 89 0.59 23.58 -7.16
CA SER A 89 -0.69 24.07 -7.68
C SER A 89 -1.80 24.09 -6.62
N ALA A 90 -2.73 25.03 -6.72
CA ALA A 90 -3.95 25.05 -5.89
C ALA A 90 -4.94 23.93 -6.28
N GLU A 91 -4.87 23.44 -7.51
CA GLU A 91 -5.72 22.39 -8.09
C GLU A 91 -4.89 21.13 -8.43
N GLY A 92 -3.80 20.91 -7.69
CA GLY A 92 -2.94 19.74 -7.89
C GLY A 92 -3.59 18.45 -7.40
N ASP A 93 -2.87 17.35 -7.58
CA ASP A 93 -3.19 16.06 -6.97
C ASP A 93 -2.09 15.72 -5.96
N ALA A 94 -2.46 15.19 -4.80
CA ALA A 94 -1.54 14.50 -3.90
C ALA A 94 -1.76 13.00 -4.03
N LEU A 95 -0.69 12.22 -3.96
CA LEU A 95 -0.79 10.77 -3.91
C LEU A 95 -1.03 10.37 -2.45
N ASP A 96 -2.25 9.93 -2.13
CA ASP A 96 -2.61 9.45 -0.81
C ASP A 96 -2.05 8.05 -0.61
N GLY A 97 -1.17 7.89 0.38
CA GLY A 97 -0.69 6.59 0.81
C GLY A 97 -1.72 5.92 1.72
N ILE A 98 -2.20 4.76 1.30
CA ILE A 98 -3.28 4.04 1.96
C ILE A 98 -2.76 2.76 2.57
N VAL A 99 -3.23 2.44 3.78
CA VAL A 99 -3.06 1.12 4.41
C VAL A 99 -4.44 0.50 4.59
N GLN A 100 -4.63 -0.73 4.09
CA GLN A 100 -5.86 -1.48 4.29
C GLN A 100 -5.60 -2.79 5.03
N GLU A 101 -6.56 -3.20 5.84
CA GLU A 101 -6.68 -4.57 6.33
C GLU A 101 -7.85 -5.24 5.61
N VAL A 102 -7.57 -6.30 4.84
CA VAL A 102 -8.55 -7.00 4.01
C VAL A 102 -8.73 -8.43 4.50
N ASP A 103 -9.97 -8.90 4.67
CA ASP A 103 -10.24 -10.31 4.96
C ASP A 103 -9.90 -11.17 3.73
N VAL A 104 -8.93 -12.07 3.88
CA VAL A 104 -8.35 -12.86 2.77
C VAL A 104 -9.41 -13.73 2.07
N ARG A 105 -10.42 -14.20 2.81
CA ARG A 105 -11.42 -15.12 2.29
C ARG A 105 -12.54 -14.40 1.54
N THR A 106 -12.91 -13.21 2.01
CA THR A 106 -14.10 -12.49 1.54
C THR A 106 -13.78 -11.27 0.70
N GLY A 107 -12.56 -10.75 0.78
CA GLY A 107 -12.14 -9.49 0.14
C GLY A 107 -12.76 -8.25 0.79
N LEU A 108 -13.32 -8.37 1.99
CA LEU A 108 -13.89 -7.23 2.72
C LEU A 108 -12.78 -6.38 3.33
N VAL A 109 -12.82 -5.07 3.09
CA VAL A 109 -11.99 -4.09 3.80
C VAL A 109 -12.51 -3.97 5.23
N MET A 110 -11.69 -4.42 6.17
CA MET A 110 -11.97 -4.40 7.61
C MET A 110 -11.53 -3.08 8.24
N TYR A 111 -10.48 -2.47 7.67
CA TYR A 111 -9.91 -1.20 8.10
C TYR A 111 -9.25 -0.52 6.90
N GLN A 112 -9.30 0.82 6.88
CA GLN A 112 -8.54 1.66 5.96
C GLN A 112 -8.00 2.87 6.73
N TRP A 113 -6.77 3.24 6.42
CA TRP A 113 -6.10 4.44 6.88
C TRP A 113 -5.56 5.20 5.69
N ASP A 114 -5.81 6.49 5.65
CA ASP A 114 -5.48 7.38 4.54
C ASP A 114 -4.49 8.44 5.03
N SER A 115 -3.29 8.50 4.44
CA SER A 115 -2.24 9.40 4.88
C SER A 115 -2.68 10.87 4.95
N LEU A 116 -3.50 11.33 4.00
CA LEU A 116 -3.93 12.73 3.91
C LEU A 116 -4.82 13.16 5.09
N ASP A 117 -5.48 12.23 5.78
CA ASP A 117 -6.25 12.51 6.99
C ASP A 117 -5.38 12.75 8.23
N HIS A 118 -4.10 12.34 8.17
CA HIS A 118 -3.23 12.24 9.35
C HIS A 118 -1.92 13.01 9.24
N VAL A 119 -1.34 13.11 8.04
CA VAL A 119 -0.04 13.74 7.80
C VAL A 119 -0.21 14.87 6.79
N PRO A 120 0.03 16.13 7.17
CA PRO A 120 -0.12 17.24 6.24
C PRO A 120 0.99 17.19 5.18
N VAL A 121 0.64 17.52 3.93
CA VAL A 121 1.57 17.54 2.78
C VAL A 121 2.83 18.39 3.00
N THR A 122 2.80 19.33 3.95
CA THR A 122 3.94 20.17 4.35
C THR A 122 5.00 19.43 5.17
N GLN A 123 4.73 18.21 5.64
CA GLN A 123 5.70 17.37 6.37
C GLN A 123 6.53 16.49 5.44
N SER A 124 6.39 16.68 4.13
CA SER A 124 7.21 15.98 3.16
C SER A 124 8.59 16.62 3.05
N ASP A 125 9.61 15.79 3.07
CA ASP A 125 10.99 16.13 2.72
C ASP A 125 11.20 16.17 1.19
N PHE A 126 10.18 15.77 0.42
CA PHE A 126 10.19 15.80 -1.03
C PHE A 126 9.56 17.09 -1.57
N ARG A 127 10.13 17.65 -2.64
CA ARG A 127 9.62 18.90 -3.21
C ARG A 127 8.35 18.64 -4.02
N ALA A 128 7.32 19.45 -3.81
CA ALA A 128 6.12 19.42 -4.64
C ALA A 128 6.44 19.63 -6.13
N PRO A 129 5.78 18.88 -7.03
CA PRO A 129 5.99 19.03 -8.47
C PRO A 129 5.55 20.40 -8.94
N SER A 130 6.25 20.94 -9.95
CA SER A 130 5.87 22.22 -10.58
C SER A 130 4.75 22.07 -11.60
N SER A 131 4.56 20.86 -12.15
CA SER A 131 3.49 20.55 -13.10
C SER A 131 2.24 20.10 -12.34
N PRO A 132 1.05 20.63 -12.66
CA PRO A 132 -0.19 20.16 -12.05
C PRO A 132 -0.60 18.74 -12.51
N ASP A 133 -0.04 18.25 -13.61
CA ASP A 133 -0.35 16.91 -14.16
C ASP A 133 0.45 15.78 -13.49
N THR A 134 1.34 16.11 -12.55
CA THR A 134 2.13 15.13 -11.79
C THR A 134 1.62 15.13 -10.35
N PRO A 135 1.06 14.00 -9.85
CA PRO A 135 0.67 13.89 -8.46
C PRO A 135 1.87 14.12 -7.53
N TYR A 136 1.61 14.81 -6.41
CA TYR A 136 2.61 15.01 -5.37
C TYR A 136 2.65 13.80 -4.44
N ASP A 137 3.67 12.98 -4.64
CA ASP A 137 3.99 11.84 -3.78
C ASP A 137 4.69 12.31 -2.50
N TYR A 138 3.91 12.91 -1.60
CA TYR A 138 4.41 13.60 -0.42
C TYR A 138 4.78 12.64 0.72
N PHE A 139 4.06 11.51 0.83
CA PHE A 139 4.20 10.54 1.91
C PHE A 139 5.02 9.33 1.44
N HIS A 140 4.65 8.74 0.31
CA HIS A 140 5.24 7.52 -0.23
C HIS A 140 5.25 6.39 0.81
N VAL A 141 4.07 5.84 1.10
CA VAL A 141 3.90 4.72 2.04
C VAL A 141 4.69 3.50 1.57
N ASN A 142 5.44 2.88 2.47
CA ASN A 142 6.54 2.00 2.11
C ASN A 142 6.57 0.68 2.87
N SER A 143 6.15 0.66 4.13
CA SER A 143 6.10 -0.57 4.92
C SER A 143 5.14 -0.44 6.10
N ILE A 144 4.67 -1.58 6.60
CA ILE A 144 3.74 -1.69 7.72
C ILE A 144 4.29 -2.72 8.70
N ASP A 145 4.43 -2.31 9.96
CA ASP A 145 4.70 -3.23 11.06
C ASP A 145 3.51 -3.21 12.03
N GLN A 146 2.85 -4.36 12.20
CA GLN A 146 1.87 -4.52 13.26
C GLN A 146 2.56 -4.69 14.62
N LEU A 147 2.30 -3.76 15.54
CA LEU A 147 2.82 -3.77 16.89
C LEU A 147 1.95 -4.60 17.84
N HIS A 148 2.49 -4.86 19.03
CA HIS A 148 1.72 -5.49 20.10
C HIS A 148 0.48 -4.64 20.45
N GLY A 149 -0.70 -5.27 20.42
CA GLY A 149 -1.98 -4.60 20.71
C GLY A 149 -2.80 -4.23 19.48
N GLY A 150 -2.23 -4.37 18.27
CA GLY A 150 -2.93 -4.11 17.01
C GLY A 150 -2.65 -2.74 16.40
N ASP A 151 -1.87 -1.89 17.08
CA ASP A 151 -1.40 -0.63 16.51
C ASP A 151 -0.49 -0.89 15.30
N LEU A 152 -0.55 -0.01 14.30
CA LEU A 152 0.28 -0.09 13.10
C LEU A 152 1.39 0.97 13.16
N LEU A 153 2.62 0.55 12.91
CA LEU A 153 3.72 1.44 12.57
C LEU A 153 3.83 1.50 11.05
N VAL A 154 3.61 2.68 10.49
CA VAL A 154 3.67 2.91 9.04
C VAL A 154 4.93 3.69 8.69
N SER A 155 5.71 3.15 7.76
CA SER A 155 6.91 3.79 7.25
C SER A 155 6.63 4.50 5.93
N ALA A 156 7.22 5.66 5.75
CA ALA A 156 6.99 6.52 4.60
C ALA A 156 8.31 7.15 4.16
N ARG A 157 8.63 7.02 2.87
CA ARG A 157 9.96 7.39 2.36
C ARG A 157 10.19 8.89 2.32
N ASN A 158 9.11 9.66 2.09
CA ASN A 158 9.19 11.07 1.76
C ASN A 158 8.83 11.98 2.95
N THR A 159 8.71 11.45 4.17
CA THR A 159 8.45 12.23 5.38
C THR A 159 9.27 11.72 6.56
N SER A 160 9.38 12.52 7.61
CA SER A 160 10.08 12.18 8.84
C SER A 160 9.35 12.69 10.09
N ALA A 161 9.54 12.01 11.22
CA ALA A 161 8.93 12.36 12.51
C ALA A 161 9.87 13.19 13.41
N ALA A 162 10.81 13.94 12.81
CA ALA A 162 11.90 14.64 13.49
C ALA A 162 11.48 15.92 14.22
#